data_AF-A0A7S3MP93-F1
#
_entry.id   AF-A0A7S3MP93-F1
#
_cell.length_a   1.000
_cell.length_b   1.000
_cell.length_c   1.000
_cell.angle_alpha   90.00
_cell.angle_beta   90.00
_cell.angle_gamma   90.00
#
_symmetry.space_group_name_H-M   'P 1'
#
loop_
_entity.id
_entity.type
_entity.pdbx_description
1 polymer ?
#
loop_
_entity_poly.entity_id
_entity_poly.type
_entity_poly.pdbx_seq_one_letter_code
_entity_poly.pdbx_strand_id
1 'polypeptide(L)'
;MKQTLCEKMLGFYCSSPDSLNDAFLIHSIFQVAKTLHDKIDFMSEQKEIDRVSDIIVNLIKKVDHGKDLDKTLNVYTDARGLFINLDKVTECLCNKVIGLAVRCHAICKGKHTQKTQTFVKACIAYVHITIPTLESVPQQVQLFRLTAQAALLNGLIGETDSLMKGMLSTIDENFDSSLNYLDMTTQNVLSALGFMVMVPENPDADLFQVVEGFIQ
;
A
#
# COMPACT_ATOMS: atom_id res chain seq x y z
N MET A 1 -13.85 10.94 -29.68
CA MET A 1 -14.78 11.88 -29.00
C MET A 1 -15.06 11.49 -27.55
N LYS A 2 -15.58 10.28 -27.25
CA LYS A 2 -15.89 9.85 -25.86
C LYS A 2 -14.66 9.84 -24.92
N GLN A 3 -13.50 9.35 -25.38
CA GLN A 3 -12.28 9.25 -24.57
C GLN A 3 -11.71 10.62 -24.19
N THR A 4 -11.60 11.52 -25.17
CA THR A 4 -11.15 12.90 -24.96
C THR A 4 -12.05 13.65 -23.99
N LEU A 5 -13.35 13.31 -23.93
CA LEU A 5 -14.29 13.89 -22.97
C LEU A 5 -14.04 13.34 -21.55
N CYS A 6 -13.91 12.02 -21.39
CA CYS A 6 -13.56 11.41 -20.10
C CYS A 6 -12.25 11.99 -19.56
N GLU A 7 -11.22 12.08 -20.40
CA GLU A 7 -9.92 12.62 -20.01
C GLU A 7 -10.01 14.10 -19.60
N LYS A 8 -10.75 14.93 -20.34
CA LYS A 8 -11.00 16.34 -19.94
C LYS A 8 -11.78 16.45 -18.64
N MET A 9 -12.78 15.60 -18.42
CA MET A 9 -13.56 15.57 -17.17
C MET A 9 -12.67 15.20 -15.97
N LEU A 10 -11.88 14.14 -16.10
CA LEU A 10 -10.96 13.71 -15.04
C LEU A 10 -9.86 14.76 -14.81
N GLY A 11 -9.33 15.35 -15.89
CA GLY A 11 -8.34 16.43 -15.82
C GLY A 11 -8.86 17.67 -15.10
N PHE A 12 -10.14 18.01 -15.25
CA PHE A 12 -10.80 19.07 -14.47
C PHE A 12 -10.76 18.73 -12.97
N TYR A 13 -11.19 17.54 -12.57
CA TYR A 13 -11.14 17.12 -11.17
C TYR A 13 -9.72 17.02 -10.61
N CYS A 14 -8.73 16.65 -11.41
CA CYS A 14 -7.32 16.67 -11.00
C CYS A 14 -6.80 18.10 -10.75
N SER A 15 -7.26 19.06 -11.56
CA SER A 15 -6.79 20.46 -11.51
C SER A 15 -7.50 21.30 -10.45
N SER A 16 -8.73 20.94 -10.07
CA SER A 16 -9.44 21.63 -9.00
C SER A 16 -8.67 21.53 -7.67
N PRO A 17 -8.70 22.54 -6.79
CA PRO A 17 -8.07 22.46 -5.48
C PRO A 17 -8.88 21.62 -4.48
N ASP A 18 -10.17 21.40 -4.75
CA ASP A 18 -11.10 20.81 -3.79
C ASP A 18 -10.85 19.31 -3.55
N SER A 19 -10.93 18.88 -2.29
CA SER A 19 -10.85 17.46 -1.93
C SER A 19 -12.14 16.71 -2.31
N LEU A 20 -12.00 15.42 -2.60
CA LEU A 20 -13.12 14.54 -2.94
C LEU A 20 -13.63 13.86 -1.67
N ASN A 21 -14.81 14.28 -1.21
CA ASN A 21 -15.38 13.85 0.08
C ASN A 21 -16.75 13.14 -0.08
N ASP A 22 -17.40 13.33 -1.24
CA ASP A 22 -18.70 12.74 -1.56
C ASP A 22 -18.52 11.35 -2.18
N ALA A 23 -19.13 10.33 -1.57
CA ALA A 23 -18.98 8.94 -1.99
C ALA A 23 -19.57 8.66 -3.38
N PHE A 24 -20.69 9.30 -3.72
CA PHE A 24 -21.33 9.14 -5.01
C PHE A 24 -20.50 9.79 -6.12
N LEU A 25 -19.94 10.97 -5.84
CA LEU A 25 -19.05 11.67 -6.77
C LEU A 25 -17.77 10.85 -7.00
N ILE A 26 -17.13 10.37 -5.94
CA ILE A 26 -15.93 9.53 -6.02
C ILE A 26 -16.21 8.28 -6.87
N HIS A 27 -17.31 7.56 -6.57
CA HIS A 27 -17.69 6.37 -7.32
C HIS A 27 -17.88 6.70 -8.81
N SER A 28 -18.59 7.79 -9.12
CA SER A 28 -18.82 8.23 -10.51
C SER A 28 -17.51 8.55 -11.22
N ILE A 29 -16.60 9.28 -10.56
CA ILE A 29 -15.27 9.59 -11.08
C ILE A 29 -14.48 8.31 -11.36
N PHE A 30 -14.51 7.34 -10.44
CA PHE A 30 -13.82 6.06 -10.62
C PHE A 30 -14.43 5.22 -11.74
N GLN A 31 -15.74 5.25 -11.99
CA GLN A 31 -16.33 4.59 -13.17
C GLN A 31 -15.88 5.23 -14.48
N VAL A 32 -15.75 6.57 -14.52
CA VAL A 32 -15.21 7.27 -15.68
C VAL A 32 -13.73 6.93 -15.87
N ALA A 33 -12.95 6.89 -14.79
CA ALA A 33 -11.54 6.48 -14.81
C ALA A 33 -11.37 5.02 -15.24
N LYS A 34 -12.26 4.12 -14.81
CA LYS A 34 -12.32 2.73 -15.27
C LYS A 34 -12.54 2.66 -16.77
N THR A 35 -13.46 3.46 -17.32
CA THR A 35 -13.69 3.52 -18.77
C THR A 35 -12.46 3.99 -19.56
N LEU A 36 -11.58 4.78 -18.92
CA LEU A 36 -10.29 5.18 -19.50
C LEU A 36 -9.25 4.05 -19.39
N HIS A 37 -9.21 3.36 -18.24
CA HIS A 37 -8.34 2.22 -17.97
C HIS A 37 -8.67 0.99 -18.84
N ASP A 38 -9.94 0.60 -18.97
CA ASP A 38 -10.38 -0.60 -19.71
C ASP A 38 -10.06 -0.55 -21.22
N LYS A 39 -9.55 0.58 -21.71
CA LYS A 39 -9.07 0.76 -23.08
C LYS A 39 -7.58 0.53 -23.24
N ILE A 40 -6.84 0.48 -22.12
CA ILE A 40 -5.47 0.04 -22.10
C ILE A 40 -5.50 -1.46 -22.34
N ASP A 41 -4.73 -1.92 -23.32
CA ASP A 41 -4.55 -3.34 -23.61
C ASP A 41 -3.05 -3.68 -23.52
N PHE A 42 -2.70 -4.96 -23.64
CA PHE A 42 -1.31 -5.43 -23.56
C PHE A 42 -0.38 -4.81 -24.62
N MET A 43 -0.95 -4.22 -25.67
CA MET A 43 -0.24 -3.52 -26.74
C MET A 43 -0.12 -2.00 -26.54
N SER A 44 -0.69 -1.46 -25.46
CA SER A 44 -0.61 -0.03 -25.17
C SER A 44 0.83 0.38 -24.86
N GLU A 45 1.22 1.55 -25.36
CA GLU A 45 2.54 2.10 -25.06
C GLU A 45 2.67 2.42 -23.56
N GLN A 46 3.84 2.16 -22.98
CA GLN A 46 4.12 2.45 -21.56
C GLN A 46 3.75 3.89 -21.18
N LYS A 47 3.97 4.84 -22.09
CA LYS A 47 3.62 6.25 -21.89
C LYS A 47 2.12 6.47 -21.69
N GLU A 48 1.27 5.69 -22.36
CA GLU A 48 -0.18 5.77 -22.18
C GLU A 48 -0.61 5.18 -20.84
N ILE A 49 -0.02 4.03 -20.46
CA ILE A 49 -0.22 3.38 -19.16
C ILE A 49 0.15 4.34 -18.03
N ASP A 50 1.33 4.97 -18.12
CA ASP A 50 1.82 5.94 -17.14
C ASP A 50 0.90 7.16 -17.04
N ARG A 51 0.44 7.69 -18.17
CA ARG A 51 -0.47 8.84 -18.22
C ARG A 51 -1.80 8.55 -17.52
N VAL A 52 -2.42 7.41 -17.81
CA VAL A 52 -3.70 7.03 -17.18
C VAL A 52 -3.50 6.75 -15.69
N SER A 53 -2.41 6.05 -15.34
CA SER A 53 -2.03 5.81 -13.97
C SER A 53 -1.85 7.11 -13.18
N ASP A 54 -1.21 8.13 -13.75
CA ASP A 54 -1.02 9.44 -13.11
C ASP A 54 -2.35 10.16 -12.84
N ILE A 55 -3.29 10.11 -13.79
CA ILE A 55 -4.63 10.67 -13.59
C ILE A 55 -5.32 9.98 -12.42
N ILE A 56 -5.32 8.65 -12.39
CA ILE A 56 -5.96 7.86 -11.33
C ILE A 56 -5.29 8.12 -9.97
N VAL A 57 -3.96 8.13 -9.92
CA VAL A 57 -3.19 8.43 -8.70
C VAL A 57 -3.53 9.82 -8.16
N ASN A 58 -3.64 10.82 -9.03
CA ASN A 58 -4.00 12.17 -8.60
C ASN A 58 -5.42 12.22 -8.02
N LEU A 59 -6.37 11.51 -8.61
CA LEU A 59 -7.73 11.40 -8.08
C LEU A 59 -7.76 10.71 -6.70
N ILE A 60 -7.04 9.59 -6.55
CA ILE A 60 -6.91 8.87 -5.27
C ILE A 60 -6.30 9.76 -4.20
N LYS A 61 -5.26 10.53 -4.54
CA LYS A 61 -4.59 11.46 -3.61
C LYS A 61 -5.53 12.56 -3.09
N LYS A 62 -6.58 12.89 -3.84
CA LYS A 62 -7.58 13.90 -3.47
C LYS A 62 -8.73 13.38 -2.62
N VAL A 63 -8.88 12.06 -2.48
CA VAL A 63 -9.89 11.47 -1.60
C VAL A 63 -9.56 11.81 -0.15
N ASP A 64 -10.45 12.52 0.53
CA ASP A 64 -10.32 12.84 1.95
C ASP A 64 -11.68 12.87 2.66
N HIS A 65 -11.95 11.87 3.51
CA HIS A 65 -13.14 11.88 4.37
C HIS A 65 -12.85 12.40 5.78
N GLY A 66 -11.73 13.10 5.98
CA GLY A 66 -11.36 13.67 7.27
C GLY A 66 -11.13 12.59 8.33
N LYS A 67 -12.03 12.48 9.29
CA LYS A 67 -11.95 11.51 10.41
C LYS A 67 -12.61 10.16 10.11
N ASP A 68 -13.39 10.05 9.04
CA ASP A 68 -14.05 8.80 8.66
C ASP A 68 -13.08 7.89 7.90
N LEU A 69 -12.15 7.28 8.63
CA LEU A 69 -11.09 6.44 8.07
C LEU A 69 -11.66 5.19 7.40
N ASP A 70 -12.69 4.57 7.98
CA ASP A 70 -13.40 3.41 7.40
C ASP A 70 -13.95 3.73 6.00
N LYS A 71 -14.56 4.91 5.83
CA LYS A 71 -15.10 5.35 4.54
C LYS A 71 -13.99 5.51 3.50
N THR A 72 -12.85 6.06 3.91
CA THR A 72 -11.68 6.19 3.03
C THR A 72 -11.09 4.83 2.65
N LEU A 73 -11.00 3.89 3.61
CA LEU A 73 -10.51 2.53 3.34
C LEU A 73 -11.41 1.77 2.36
N ASN A 74 -12.74 1.93 2.46
CA ASN A 74 -13.68 1.34 1.52
C ASN A 74 -13.48 1.87 0.09
N VAL A 75 -13.28 3.19 -0.05
CA VAL A 75 -12.95 3.80 -1.36
C VAL A 75 -11.65 3.23 -1.93
N TYR A 76 -10.62 3.02 -1.11
CA TYR A 76 -9.38 2.39 -1.58
C TYR A 76 -9.56 0.91 -1.94
N THR A 77 -10.42 0.20 -1.21
CA THR A 77 -10.80 -1.18 -1.54
C THR A 77 -11.49 -1.28 -2.90
N ASP A 78 -12.43 -0.37 -3.19
CA ASP A 78 -13.08 -0.29 -4.49
C ASP A 78 -12.05 0.07 -5.58
N ALA A 79 -11.20 1.07 -5.34
CA ALA A 79 -10.16 1.48 -6.28
C ALA A 79 -9.20 0.34 -6.61
N ARG A 80 -8.78 -0.46 -5.63
CA ARG A 80 -7.97 -1.65 -5.86
C ARG A 80 -8.67 -2.62 -6.80
N GLY A 81 -9.94 -2.93 -6.53
CA GLY A 81 -10.71 -3.83 -7.38
C GLY A 81 -10.85 -3.35 -8.83
N LEU A 82 -10.75 -2.04 -9.08
CA LEU A 82 -10.83 -1.45 -10.41
C LEU A 82 -9.49 -1.30 -11.12
N PHE A 83 -8.40 -1.10 -10.39
CA PHE A 83 -7.12 -0.62 -10.95
C PHE A 83 -5.89 -1.43 -10.52
N ILE A 84 -6.06 -2.64 -9.96
CA ILE A 84 -4.95 -3.47 -9.44
C ILE A 84 -3.87 -3.77 -10.49
N ASN A 85 -4.24 -3.79 -11.78
CA ASN A 85 -3.33 -4.07 -12.89
C ASN A 85 -2.38 -2.90 -13.21
N LEU A 86 -2.53 -1.74 -12.56
CA LEU A 86 -1.64 -0.60 -12.73
C LEU A 86 -0.73 -0.48 -11.51
N ASP A 87 0.49 -0.97 -11.60
CA ASP A 87 1.46 -1.00 -10.48
C ASP A 87 1.60 0.35 -9.77
N LYS A 88 1.70 1.44 -10.53
CA LYS A 88 1.78 2.81 -9.99
C LYS A 88 0.56 3.21 -9.16
N VAL A 89 -0.63 2.72 -9.53
CA VAL A 89 -1.87 2.94 -8.77
C VAL A 89 -1.89 2.04 -7.53
N THR A 90 -1.53 0.77 -7.69
CA THR A 90 -1.45 -0.22 -6.61
C THR A 90 -0.48 0.22 -5.51
N GLU A 91 0.71 0.68 -5.87
CA GLU A 91 1.70 1.25 -4.95
C GLU A 91 1.16 2.48 -4.21
N CYS A 92 0.48 3.39 -4.93
CA CYS A 92 -0.14 4.57 -4.33
C CYS A 92 -1.21 4.17 -3.30
N LEU A 93 -2.06 3.20 -3.62
CA LEU A 93 -3.09 2.70 -2.72
C LEU A 93 -2.49 2.07 -1.47
N CYS A 94 -1.45 1.24 -1.60
CA CYS A 94 -0.74 0.66 -0.46
C CYS A 94 -0.20 1.75 0.47
N ASN A 95 0.52 2.74 -0.08
CA ASN A 95 1.04 3.86 0.70
C ASN A 95 -0.07 4.67 1.39
N LYS A 96 -1.20 4.89 0.72
CA LYS A 96 -2.36 5.60 1.30
C LYS A 96 -3.00 4.82 2.44
N VAL A 97 -3.13 3.50 2.32
CA VAL A 97 -3.67 2.63 3.38
C VAL A 97 -2.71 2.52 4.56
N ILE A 98 -1.40 2.41 4.34
CA ILE A 98 -0.38 2.52 5.41
C ILE A 98 -0.55 3.87 6.14
N GLY A 99 -0.71 4.95 5.38
CA GLY A 99 -1.00 6.27 5.94
C GLY A 99 -2.28 6.33 6.79
N LEU A 100 -3.34 5.61 6.42
CA LEU A 100 -4.56 5.51 7.23
C LEU A 100 -4.30 4.81 8.57
N ALA A 101 -3.51 3.73 8.58
CA ALA A 101 -3.13 3.04 9.82
C ALA A 101 -2.34 3.96 10.75
N VAL A 102 -1.37 4.73 10.22
CA VAL A 102 -0.60 5.72 11.00
C VAL A 102 -1.49 6.87 11.50
N ARG A 103 -2.42 7.36 10.67
CA ARG A 103 -3.40 8.38 11.08
C ARG A 103 -4.32 7.86 12.19
N CYS A 104 -4.74 6.60 12.12
CA CYS A 104 -5.55 5.97 13.17
C CYS A 104 -4.80 5.97 14.50
N HIS A 105 -3.53 5.56 14.50
CA HIS A 105 -2.66 5.62 15.68
C HIS A 105 -2.60 7.04 16.27
N ALA A 106 -2.37 8.05 15.42
CA ALA A 106 -2.28 9.45 15.84
C ALA A 106 -3.59 9.97 16.47
N ILE A 107 -4.74 9.65 15.87
CA ILE A 107 -6.07 10.02 16.40
C ILE A 107 -6.32 9.36 17.76
N CYS A 108 -5.91 8.09 17.91
CA CYS A 108 -6.08 7.33 19.14
C CYS A 108 -4.98 7.60 20.18
N LYS A 109 -3.93 8.37 19.84
CA LYS A 109 -2.74 8.59 20.65
C LYS A 109 -2.11 7.27 21.13
N GLY A 110 -2.09 6.27 20.25
CA GLY A 110 -1.64 4.90 20.54
C GLY A 110 -2.56 4.06 21.43
N LYS A 111 -3.68 4.59 21.92
CA LYS A 111 -4.64 3.87 22.76
C LYS A 111 -5.80 3.36 21.91
N HIS A 112 -5.63 2.16 21.36
CA HIS A 112 -6.65 1.55 20.52
C HIS A 112 -7.85 1.03 21.33
N THR A 113 -9.04 1.33 20.84
CA THR A 113 -10.25 0.55 21.12
C THR A 113 -10.26 -0.70 20.25
N GLN A 114 -11.13 -1.68 20.58
CA GLN A 114 -11.30 -2.86 19.73
C GLN A 114 -11.67 -2.50 18.29
N LYS A 115 -12.55 -1.52 18.08
CA LYS A 115 -12.93 -1.05 16.74
C LYS A 115 -11.72 -0.53 15.96
N THR A 116 -10.93 0.34 16.58
CA THR A 116 -9.75 0.94 15.92
C THR A 116 -8.64 -0.09 15.68
N GLN A 117 -8.51 -1.10 16.54
CA GLN A 117 -7.56 -2.19 16.33
C GLN A 117 -7.99 -3.07 15.15
N THR A 118 -9.27 -3.41 15.06
CA THR A 118 -9.83 -4.13 13.90
C THR A 118 -9.65 -3.35 12.60
N PHE A 119 -9.87 -2.02 12.64
CA PHE A 119 -9.63 -1.15 11.49
C PHE A 119 -8.17 -1.21 11.02
N VAL A 120 -7.21 -1.05 11.94
CA VAL A 120 -5.78 -1.11 11.59
C VAL A 120 -5.43 -2.49 11.03
N LYS A 121 -5.92 -3.58 11.64
CA LYS A 121 -5.72 -4.94 11.11
C LYS A 121 -6.25 -5.06 9.67
N ALA A 122 -7.42 -4.48 9.37
CA ALA A 122 -7.95 -4.46 8.01
C ALA A 122 -7.05 -3.67 7.04
N CYS A 123 -6.48 -2.53 7.46
CA CYS A 123 -5.48 -1.80 6.67
C CYS A 123 -4.22 -2.65 6.40
N ILE A 124 -3.68 -3.30 7.42
CA ILE A 124 -2.48 -4.13 7.29
C ILE A 124 -2.75 -5.32 6.38
N ALA A 125 -3.85 -6.04 6.60
CA ALA A 125 -4.25 -7.17 5.76
C ALA A 125 -4.49 -6.75 4.31
N TYR A 126 -5.12 -5.58 4.10
CA TYR A 126 -5.29 -5.01 2.76
C TYR A 126 -3.93 -4.88 2.06
N VAL A 127 -2.93 -4.30 2.71
CA VAL A 127 -1.62 -4.07 2.07
C VAL A 127 -0.87 -5.39 1.89
N HIS A 128 -0.89 -6.26 2.90
CA HIS A 128 -0.21 -7.56 2.86
C HIS A 128 -0.62 -8.42 1.66
N ILE A 129 -1.92 -8.52 1.35
CA ILE A 129 -2.37 -9.29 0.19
C ILE A 129 -2.19 -8.57 -1.15
N THR A 130 -1.93 -7.26 -1.13
CA THR A 130 -1.79 -6.43 -2.33
C THR A 130 -0.33 -6.32 -2.76
N ILE A 131 0.64 -6.36 -1.83
CA ILE A 131 2.06 -6.26 -2.17
C ILE A 131 2.50 -7.30 -3.23
N PRO A 132 2.16 -8.61 -3.12
CA PRO A 132 2.61 -9.61 -4.07
C PRO A 132 2.07 -9.44 -5.50
N THR A 133 1.11 -8.52 -5.72
CA THR A 133 0.56 -8.27 -7.06
C THR A 133 1.36 -7.25 -7.85
N LEU A 134 2.35 -6.57 -7.24
CA LEU A 134 3.25 -5.64 -7.92
C LEU A 134 4.35 -6.41 -8.65
N GLU A 135 4.81 -5.93 -9.80
CA GLU A 135 5.91 -6.57 -10.54
C GLU A 135 7.29 -6.21 -9.94
N SER A 136 7.42 -5.01 -9.38
CA SER A 136 8.72 -4.49 -8.89
C SER A 136 9.09 -5.03 -7.51
N VAL A 137 10.05 -5.97 -7.46
CA VAL A 137 10.61 -6.53 -6.21
C VAL A 137 11.09 -5.45 -5.23
N PRO A 138 11.87 -4.42 -5.63
CA PRO A 138 12.27 -3.35 -4.71
C PRO A 138 11.09 -2.63 -4.06
N GLN A 139 10.01 -2.38 -4.82
CA GLN A 139 8.80 -1.75 -4.29
C GLN A 139 8.07 -2.67 -3.33
N GLN A 140 7.99 -3.97 -3.64
CA GLN A 140 7.40 -4.95 -2.73
C GLN A 140 8.12 -4.96 -1.37
N VAL A 141 9.45 -5.08 -1.39
CA VAL A 141 10.28 -5.09 -0.17
C VAL A 141 10.10 -3.79 0.63
N GLN A 142 10.10 -2.63 -0.05
CA GLN A 142 9.86 -1.35 0.59
C GLN A 142 8.48 -1.28 1.27
N LEU A 143 7.42 -1.76 0.58
CA LEU A 143 6.07 -1.74 1.12
C LEU A 143 5.88 -2.72 2.26
N PHE A 144 6.47 -3.92 2.21
CA PHE A 144 6.48 -4.84 3.34
C PHE A 144 7.10 -4.19 4.57
N ARG A 145 8.27 -3.56 4.42
CA ARG A 145 8.96 -2.84 5.50
C ARG A 145 8.09 -1.74 6.09
N LEU A 146 7.53 -0.85 5.26
CA LEU A 146 6.68 0.26 5.72
C LEU A 146 5.40 -0.24 6.41
N THR A 147 4.83 -1.34 5.91
CA THR A 147 3.63 -1.96 6.50
C THR A 147 3.96 -2.60 7.85
N ALA A 148 5.11 -3.27 7.97
CA ALA A 148 5.58 -3.87 9.21
C ALA A 148 5.81 -2.80 10.29
N GLN A 149 6.38 -1.65 9.90
CA GLN A 149 6.54 -0.48 10.76
C GLN A 149 5.21 0.08 11.25
N ALA A 150 4.23 0.22 10.35
CA ALA A 150 2.90 0.69 10.71
C ALA A 150 2.16 -0.30 11.61
N ALA A 151 2.28 -1.61 11.36
CA ALA A 151 1.72 -2.67 12.20
C ALA A 151 2.31 -2.60 13.62
N LEU A 152 3.64 -2.47 13.73
CA LEU A 152 4.33 -2.39 15.00
C LEU A 152 3.95 -1.14 15.78
N LEU A 153 3.89 0.02 15.12
CA LEU A 153 3.43 1.27 15.73
C LEU A 153 2.05 1.13 16.37
N ASN A 154 1.18 0.29 15.81
CA ASN A 154 -0.16 0.01 16.31
C ASN A 154 -0.23 -1.21 17.25
N GLY A 155 0.91 -1.77 17.67
CA GLY A 155 0.99 -2.90 18.60
C GLY A 155 0.56 -4.24 18.01
N LEU A 156 0.60 -4.41 16.69
CA LEU A 156 0.21 -5.65 16.00
C LEU A 156 1.41 -6.57 15.75
N ILE A 157 2.01 -7.08 16.83
CA ILE A 157 3.26 -7.86 16.80
C ILE A 157 3.19 -9.06 15.84
N GLY A 158 2.12 -9.86 15.88
CA GLY A 158 1.99 -11.03 15.00
C GLY A 158 1.89 -10.69 13.51
N GLU A 159 1.27 -9.55 13.17
CA GLU A 159 1.21 -9.06 11.80
C GLU A 159 2.59 -8.53 11.36
N THR A 160 3.32 -7.86 12.25
CA THR A 160 4.70 -7.42 12.00
C THR A 160 5.61 -8.61 11.68
N ASP A 161 5.56 -9.69 12.47
CA ASP A 161 6.33 -10.92 12.21
C ASP A 161 6.01 -11.50 10.82
N SER A 162 4.72 -11.62 10.50
CA SER A 162 4.25 -12.16 9.22
C SER A 162 4.74 -11.31 8.03
N LEU A 163 4.68 -9.98 8.15
CA LEU A 163 5.16 -9.06 7.11
C LEU A 163 6.67 -9.09 6.94
N MET A 164 7.43 -9.25 8.03
CA MET A 164 8.89 -9.38 7.97
C MET A 164 9.28 -10.69 7.28
N LYS A 165 8.62 -11.80 7.63
CA LYS A 165 8.81 -13.09 6.94
C LYS A 165 8.49 -12.99 5.45
N GLY A 166 7.39 -12.32 5.10
CA GLY A 166 7.05 -12.02 3.70
C GLY A 166 8.15 -11.23 2.99
N MET A 167 8.65 -10.16 3.61
CA MET A 167 9.75 -9.36 3.09
C MET A 167 11.01 -10.20 2.83
N LEU A 168 11.40 -11.05 3.78
CA LEU A 168 12.60 -11.89 3.68
C LEU A 168 12.44 -12.95 2.59
N SER A 169 11.28 -13.62 2.50
CA SER A 169 10.99 -14.57 1.42
C SER A 169 11.09 -13.89 0.05
N THR A 170 10.54 -12.68 -0.09
CA THR A 170 10.62 -11.92 -1.35
C THR A 170 12.06 -11.55 -1.72
N ILE A 171 12.91 -11.24 -0.73
CA ILE A 171 14.34 -10.98 -0.96
C ILE A 171 15.03 -12.27 -1.39
N ASP A 172 14.87 -13.36 -0.64
CA ASP A 172 15.53 -14.64 -0.90
C ASP A 172 15.19 -15.20 -2.29
N GLU A 173 13.90 -15.24 -2.64
CA GLU A 173 13.43 -15.74 -3.94
C GLU A 173 13.94 -14.92 -5.14
N ASN A 174 14.26 -13.64 -4.92
CA ASN A 174 14.71 -12.70 -5.96
C ASN A 174 16.13 -12.21 -5.70
N PHE A 175 16.95 -13.00 -5.01
CA PHE A 175 18.30 -12.59 -4.64
C PHE A 175 19.15 -12.29 -5.88
N ASP A 176 19.69 -11.08 -5.93
CA ASP A 176 20.64 -10.64 -6.95
C ASP A 176 21.96 -10.22 -6.28
N SER A 177 23.08 -10.69 -6.82
CA SER A 177 24.43 -10.38 -6.31
C SER A 177 24.92 -8.99 -6.70
N SER A 178 24.07 -8.16 -7.32
CA SER A 178 24.40 -6.78 -7.66
C SER A 178 24.62 -5.91 -6.41
N LEU A 179 25.63 -5.03 -6.45
CA LEU A 179 25.98 -4.15 -5.32
C LEU A 179 24.80 -3.32 -4.82
N ASN A 180 23.96 -2.82 -5.74
CA ASN A 180 22.77 -2.04 -5.38
C ASN A 180 21.74 -2.88 -4.61
N TYR A 181 21.58 -4.15 -4.98
CA TYR A 181 20.68 -5.06 -4.29
C TYR A 181 21.21 -5.41 -2.90
N LEU A 182 22.51 -5.68 -2.78
CA LEU A 182 23.17 -5.95 -1.49
C LEU A 182 23.07 -4.76 -0.53
N ASP A 183 23.28 -3.53 -1.00
CA ASP A 183 23.12 -2.32 -0.18
C ASP A 183 21.67 -2.14 0.28
N MET A 184 20.71 -2.32 -0.63
CA MET A 184 19.27 -2.25 -0.31
C MET A 184 18.90 -3.29 0.75
N THR A 185 19.29 -4.54 0.54
CA THR A 185 19.03 -5.67 1.44
C THR A 185 19.66 -5.42 2.80
N THR A 186 20.92 -4.99 2.86
CA THR A 186 21.61 -4.68 4.12
C THR A 186 20.87 -3.59 4.92
N GLN A 187 20.43 -2.51 4.27
CA GLN A 187 19.67 -1.46 4.96
C GLN A 187 18.32 -1.94 5.47
N ASN A 188 17.63 -2.80 4.70
CA ASN A 188 16.35 -3.39 5.10
C ASN A 188 16.50 -4.35 6.28
N VAL A 189 17.53 -5.20 6.24
CA VAL A 189 17.92 -6.13 7.30
C VAL A 189 18.26 -5.37 8.58
N LEU A 190 19.12 -4.34 8.49
CA LEU A 190 19.48 -3.52 9.65
C LEU A 190 18.27 -2.80 10.26
N SER A 191 17.37 -2.30 9.41
CA SER A 191 16.11 -1.71 9.88
C SER A 191 15.27 -2.76 10.60
N ALA A 192 15.13 -3.96 10.05
CA ALA A 192 14.39 -5.08 10.65
C ALA A 192 14.98 -5.54 11.99
N LEU A 193 16.31 -5.65 12.09
CA LEU A 193 17.02 -5.95 13.34
C LEU A 193 16.77 -4.87 14.40
N GLY A 194 16.77 -3.59 14.00
CA GLY A 194 16.40 -2.48 14.89
C GLY A 194 14.97 -2.60 15.44
N PHE A 195 14.04 -3.18 14.68
CA PHE A 195 12.67 -3.45 15.14
C PHE A 195 12.60 -4.65 16.09
N MET A 196 13.40 -5.70 15.90
CA MET A 196 13.41 -6.87 16.80
C MET A 196 13.85 -6.55 18.23
N VAL A 197 14.66 -5.51 18.45
CA VAL A 197 14.98 -5.03 19.82
C VAL A 197 13.72 -4.60 20.59
N MET A 198 12.68 -4.17 19.88
CA MET A 198 11.42 -3.67 20.45
C MET A 198 10.28 -4.70 20.44
N VAL A 199 10.47 -5.86 19.80
CA VAL A 199 9.43 -6.88 19.62
C VAL A 199 9.90 -8.19 20.26
N PRO A 200 9.35 -8.59 21.42
CA PRO A 200 9.60 -9.92 21.93
C PRO A 200 9.00 -10.95 20.96
N GLU A 201 9.77 -11.98 20.61
CA GLU A 201 9.29 -13.09 19.79
C GLU A 201 8.11 -13.81 20.48
N ASN A 202 7.30 -14.51 19.67
CA ASN A 202 6.23 -15.34 20.20
C ASN A 202 6.85 -16.47 21.06
N PRO A 203 6.56 -16.54 22.37
CA PRO A 203 7.15 -17.52 23.27
C PRO A 203 6.76 -18.98 22.94
N ASP A 204 5.70 -19.16 22.15
CA ASP A 204 5.22 -20.48 21.70
C ASP A 204 5.86 -20.94 20.38
N ALA A 205 6.64 -20.08 19.70
CA ALA A 205 7.41 -20.43 18.51
C ALA A 205 8.84 -20.84 18.90
N ASP A 206 9.52 -21.61 18.02
CA ASP A 206 10.94 -21.92 18.22
C ASP A 206 11.74 -20.61 18.32
N LEU A 207 12.63 -20.51 19.31
CA LEU A 207 13.39 -19.27 19.54
C LEU A 207 14.22 -18.93 18.30
N PHE A 208 14.31 -17.64 17.99
CA PHE A 208 15.20 -17.06 16.98
C PHE A 208 14.85 -17.33 15.51
N GLN A 209 13.64 -17.78 15.14
CA GLN A 209 13.32 -18.04 13.72
C GLN A 209 13.58 -16.84 12.79
N VAL A 210 13.27 -15.62 13.24
CA VAL A 210 13.50 -14.42 12.43
C VAL A 210 14.99 -14.12 12.33
N VAL A 211 15.75 -14.35 13.41
CA VAL A 211 17.21 -14.20 13.45
C VAL A 211 17.91 -15.29 12.61
N GLU A 212 17.42 -16.53 12.63
CA GLU A 212 17.90 -17.63 11.78
C GLU A 212 17.71 -17.30 10.29
N GLY A 213 16.57 -16.71 9.91
CA GLY A 213 16.33 -16.24 8.55
C GLY A 213 17.26 -15.12 8.08
N PHE A 214 17.96 -14.42 8.99
CA PHE A 214 19.03 -13.47 8.63
C PHE A 214 20.43 -14.10 8.57
N ILE A 215 20.61 -15.31 9.11
CA ILE A 215 21.91 -15.98 9.27
C ILE A 215 22.14 -17.06 8.19
N GLN A 216 21.08 -17.61 7.60
CA GLN A 216 21.16 -18.54 6.46
C GLN A 216 21.49 -17.82 5.16
#